data_AF-A0A7Y4RIW0-F1
#
_entry.id   AF-A0A7Y4RIW0-F1
#
_cell.length_a   1.000
_cell.length_b   1.000
_cell.length_c   1.000
_cell.angle_alpha   90.00
_cell.angle_beta   90.00
_cell.angle_gamma   90.00
#
_symmetry.space_group_name_H-M   'P 1'
#
loop_
_entity.id
_entity.type
_entity.pdbx_description
1 polymer ?
#
loop_
_entity_poly.entity_id
_entity_poly.type
_entity_poly.pdbx_seq_one_letter_code
_entity_poly.pdbx_strand_id
1 'polypeptide(L)'
;MTLLKRPINVFLVHTHRDRQAVHDLYACLARNGIKAWLDTESLQPGQDWRHEIRRAILMSDIAIVCLSRSFIRHQGFCQEELKIALEKANLLPNGETFIIPARLEKCDTPESLSGWHRVDLFEEDGYKKLIRSLRKYVRAD
;
A
#
# COMPACT_ATOMS: atom_id res chain seq x y z
N MET A 1 -20.18 -24.78 9.13
CA MET A 1 -20.21 -23.75 8.07
C MET A 1 -19.17 -22.69 8.42
N THR A 2 -17.96 -22.84 7.89
CA THR A 2 -16.84 -21.92 8.15
C THR A 2 -17.09 -20.64 7.37
N LEU A 3 -17.34 -19.53 8.07
CA LEU A 3 -17.41 -18.19 7.47
C LEU A 3 -16.06 -17.92 6.78
N LEU A 4 -16.06 -17.88 5.45
CA LEU A 4 -14.88 -17.55 4.65
C LEU A 4 -14.60 -16.05 4.86
N LYS A 5 -13.67 -15.71 5.76
CA LYS A 5 -13.20 -14.32 5.89
C LYS A 5 -12.65 -13.84 4.56
N ARG A 6 -13.25 -12.79 3.98
CA ARG A 6 -12.72 -12.17 2.77
C ARG A 6 -11.29 -11.65 3.04
N PRO A 7 -10.28 -11.99 2.22
CA PRO A 7 -8.94 -11.46 2.39
C PRO A 7 -8.95 -9.96 2.13
N ILE A 8 -8.17 -9.22 2.91
CA ILE A 8 -7.97 -7.78 2.69
C ILE A 8 -7.15 -7.57 1.41
N ASN A 9 -7.61 -6.64 0.57
CA ASN A 9 -6.92 -6.22 -0.64
C ASN A 9 -6.08 -4.98 -0.35
N VAL A 10 -4.79 -5.06 -0.63
CA VAL A 10 -3.83 -3.98 -0.40
C VAL A 10 -3.22 -3.55 -1.74
N PHE A 11 -3.09 -2.25 -1.97
CA PHE A 11 -2.33 -1.70 -3.09
C PHE A 11 -0.96 -1.18 -2.60
N LEU A 12 0.12 -1.51 -3.30
CA LEU A 12 1.49 -1.09 -2.95
C LEU A 12 1.94 0.07 -3.86
N VAL A 13 1.87 1.30 -3.36
CA VAL A 13 2.39 2.50 -4.04
C VAL A 13 3.90 2.56 -3.82
N HIS A 14 4.70 2.55 -4.87
CA HIS A 14 6.16 2.52 -4.76
C HIS A 14 6.86 3.06 -6.01
N THR A 15 8.18 3.33 -5.92
CA THR A 15 8.97 3.62 -7.12
C THR A 15 9.59 2.35 -7.68
N HIS A 16 9.87 2.32 -8.98
CA HIS A 16 10.59 1.19 -9.60
C HIS A 16 11.96 0.91 -8.94
N ARG A 17 12.60 1.91 -8.32
CA ARG A 17 13.87 1.70 -7.59
C ARG A 17 13.69 0.93 -6.27
N ASP A 18 12.47 0.89 -5.74
CA ASP A 18 12.13 0.21 -4.49
C ASP A 18 11.72 -1.25 -4.70
N ARG A 19 11.75 -1.73 -5.96
CA ARG A 19 11.23 -3.04 -6.38
C ARG A 19 11.62 -4.16 -5.41
N GLN A 20 12.91 -4.32 -5.10
CA GLN A 20 13.37 -5.41 -4.24
C GLN A 20 12.69 -5.42 -2.87
N ALA A 21 12.73 -4.29 -2.15
CA ALA A 21 12.11 -4.17 -0.83
C ALA A 21 10.58 -4.33 -0.87
N VAL A 22 9.94 -3.89 -1.96
CA VAL A 22 8.49 -4.03 -2.15
C VAL A 22 8.10 -5.48 -2.45
N HIS A 23 8.92 -6.24 -3.18
CA HIS A 23 8.70 -7.67 -3.38
C HIS A 23 8.85 -8.46 -2.07
N ASP A 24 9.80 -8.10 -1.20
CA ASP A 24 9.94 -8.71 0.13
C ASP A 24 8.69 -8.44 0.99
N LEU A 25 8.15 -7.22 0.92
CA LEU A 25 6.88 -6.86 1.54
C LEU A 25 5.71 -7.63 0.95
N TYR A 26 5.61 -7.73 -0.38
CA TYR A 26 4.59 -8.51 -1.06
C TYR A 26 4.58 -9.96 -0.58
N ALA A 27 5.75 -10.61 -0.54
CA ALA A 27 5.89 -11.98 -0.06
C ALA A 27 5.54 -12.12 1.43
N CYS A 28 5.86 -11.12 2.25
CA CYS A 28 5.44 -11.08 3.66
C CYS A 28 3.92 -11.00 3.81
N LEU A 29 3.25 -10.14 3.05
CA LEU A 29 1.80 -9.97 3.05
C LEU A 29 1.11 -11.26 2.60
N ALA A 30 1.57 -11.87 1.51
CA ALA A 30 1.02 -13.12 0.98
C ALA A 30 1.11 -14.27 2.00
N ARG A 31 2.25 -14.44 2.68
CA ARG A 31 2.42 -15.43 3.77
C ARG A 31 1.47 -15.22 4.95
N ASN A 32 0.91 -14.02 5.10
CA ASN A 32 -0.05 -13.67 6.13
C ASN A 32 -1.50 -13.65 5.64
N GLY A 33 -1.77 -14.17 4.44
CA GLY A 33 -3.13 -14.24 3.87
C GLY A 33 -3.69 -12.90 3.40
N ILE A 34 -2.82 -11.91 3.18
CA ILE A 34 -3.19 -10.59 2.69
C ILE A 34 -2.94 -10.55 1.18
N LYS A 35 -3.95 -10.13 0.41
CA LYS A 35 -3.85 -10.03 -1.04
C LYS A 35 -3.28 -8.66 -1.41
N ALA A 36 -2.02 -8.62 -1.83
CA ALA A 36 -1.40 -7.41 -2.33
C ALA A 36 -1.51 -7.32 -3.86
N TRP A 37 -1.71 -6.11 -4.37
CA TRP A 37 -1.61 -5.77 -5.79
C TRP A 37 -0.27 -5.07 -6.02
N LEU A 38 0.48 -5.57 -6.99
CA LEU A 38 1.79 -5.05 -7.42
C LEU A 38 1.79 -4.97 -8.95
N ASP A 39 2.06 -3.80 -9.51
CA ASP A 39 1.95 -3.47 -10.93
C ASP A 39 2.69 -4.44 -11.86
N THR A 40 3.94 -4.75 -11.54
CA THR A 40 4.81 -5.67 -12.30
C THR A 40 4.28 -7.10 -12.37
N GLU A 41 3.44 -7.51 -11.41
CA GLU A 41 2.88 -8.86 -11.33
C GLU A 41 1.42 -8.92 -11.79
N SER A 42 0.74 -7.78 -11.90
CA SER A 42 -0.73 -7.74 -12.01
C SER A 42 -1.26 -7.19 -13.34
N LEU A 43 -0.42 -6.54 -14.15
CA LEU A 43 -0.80 -6.02 -15.47
C LEU A 43 -0.59 -7.07 -16.57
N GLN A 44 -1.61 -7.25 -17.41
CA GLN A 44 -1.55 -8.13 -18.58
C GLN A 44 -1.20 -7.35 -19.85
N PRO A 45 -0.50 -7.96 -20.82
CA PRO A 45 -0.25 -7.35 -22.13
C PRO A 45 -1.55 -6.90 -22.80
N GLY A 46 -1.58 -5.64 -23.26
CA GLY A 46 -2.74 -5.05 -23.94
C GLY A 46 -3.72 -4.28 -23.04
N GLN A 47 -3.53 -4.30 -21.72
CA GLN A 47 -4.35 -3.47 -20.83
C GLN A 47 -3.91 -1.99 -20.84
N ASP A 48 -4.87 -1.07 -20.70
CA ASP A 48 -4.57 0.32 -20.37
C ASP A 48 -4.10 0.38 -18.91
N TRP A 49 -2.79 0.36 -18.74
CA TRP A 49 -2.12 0.38 -17.45
C TRP A 49 -2.59 1.50 -16.53
N ARG A 50 -2.92 2.70 -17.05
CA ARG A 50 -3.39 3.83 -16.21
C ARG A 50 -4.77 3.54 -15.65
N HIS A 51 -5.66 3.00 -16.48
CA HIS A 51 -7.01 2.64 -16.06
C HIS A 51 -6.98 1.52 -15.01
N GLU A 52 -6.20 0.47 -15.26
CA GLU A 52 -6.10 -0.69 -14.36
C GLU A 52 -5.53 -0.30 -12.99
N ILE A 53 -4.47 0.53 -12.97
CA ILE A 53 -3.87 0.99 -11.72
C ILE A 53 -4.84 1.84 -10.92
N ARG A 54 -5.49 2.82 -11.56
CA ARG A 54 -6.51 3.64 -10.90
C ARG A 54 -7.61 2.76 -10.32
N ARG A 55 -8.11 1.79 -11.09
CA ARG A 55 -9.13 0.85 -10.62
C ARG A 55 -8.64 0.03 -9.43
N ALA A 56 -7.42 -0.48 -9.47
CA ALA A 56 -6.84 -1.28 -8.40
C ALA A 56 -6.69 -0.48 -7.08
N ILE A 57 -6.26 0.79 -7.14
CA ILE A 57 -6.20 1.69 -5.96
C ILE A 57 -7.62 1.93 -5.41
N LEU A 58 -8.59 2.20 -6.28
CA LEU A 58 -9.96 2.47 -5.85
C LEU A 58 -10.66 1.23 -5.29
N MET A 59 -10.31 0.03 -5.75
CA MET A 59 -10.87 -1.23 -5.26
C MET A 59 -10.14 -1.83 -4.04
N SER A 60 -8.96 -1.33 -3.66
CA SER A 60 -8.25 -1.83 -2.49
C SER A 60 -8.91 -1.38 -1.18
N ASP A 61 -8.82 -2.21 -0.14
CA ASP A 61 -9.25 -1.82 1.21
C ASP A 61 -8.21 -0.87 1.84
N ILE A 62 -6.93 -1.03 1.50
CA ILE A 62 -5.81 -0.21 1.99
C ILE A 62 -4.83 0.09 0.84
N ALA A 63 -4.27 1.30 0.82
CA ALA A 63 -3.08 1.68 0.06
C ALA A 63 -1.88 1.81 1.02
N ILE A 64 -0.84 1.00 0.81
CA ILE A 64 0.44 1.15 1.51
C ILE A 64 1.35 2.01 0.63
N VAL A 65 1.75 3.16 1.14
CA VAL A 65 2.68 4.06 0.46
C VAL A 65 4.09 3.76 0.92
N CYS A 66 4.87 3.11 0.06
CA CYS A 66 6.24 2.66 0.34
C CYS A 66 7.21 3.84 0.18
N LEU A 67 7.62 4.42 1.31
CA LEU A 67 8.47 5.60 1.36
C LEU A 67 9.96 5.20 1.36
N SER A 68 10.71 5.85 0.50
CA SER A 68 12.17 5.80 0.43
C SER A 68 12.71 7.17 0.00
N ARG A 69 14.03 7.37 0.04
CA ARG A 69 14.64 8.58 -0.53
C ARG A 69 14.36 8.69 -2.03
N SER A 70 14.22 7.57 -2.73
CA SER A 70 13.83 7.55 -4.15
C SER A 70 12.42 8.12 -4.31
N PHE A 71 11.46 7.65 -3.51
CA PHE A 71 10.07 8.10 -3.52
C PHE A 71 9.93 9.61 -3.33
N ILE A 72 10.67 10.16 -2.36
CA ILE A 72 10.59 11.59 -2.02
C ILE A 72 11.22 12.47 -3.11
N ARG A 73 12.30 11.99 -3.74
CA ARG A 73 13.07 12.79 -4.72
C ARG A 73 12.52 12.73 -6.14
N HIS A 74 11.82 11.64 -6.50
CA HIS A 74 11.38 11.44 -7.87
C HIS A 74 9.91 11.88 -8.06
N GLN A 75 9.71 12.71 -9.08
CA GLN A 75 8.40 12.92 -9.68
C GLN A 75 8.23 11.87 -10.78
N GLY A 76 7.50 10.80 -10.47
CA GLY A 76 7.21 9.71 -11.39
C GLY A 76 5.75 9.29 -11.29
N PHE A 77 5.40 8.17 -11.93
CA PHE A 77 4.04 7.67 -11.95
C PHE A 77 3.46 7.39 -10.54
N CYS A 78 4.30 7.05 -9.57
CA CYS A 78 3.91 6.88 -8.16
C CYS A 78 3.29 8.15 -7.54
N GLN A 79 3.54 9.35 -8.08
CA GLN A 79 2.87 10.58 -7.63
C GLN A 79 1.41 10.63 -8.05
N GLU A 80 1.08 10.12 -9.24
CA GLU A 80 -0.31 10.01 -9.69
C GLU A 80 -1.04 8.96 -8.83
N GLU A 81 -0.42 7.82 -8.56
CA GLU A 81 -0.96 6.81 -7.64
C GLU A 81 -1.21 7.38 -6.24
N LEU A 82 -0.23 8.11 -5.68
CA LEU A 82 -0.36 8.78 -4.39
C LEU A 82 -1.51 9.80 -4.41
N LYS A 83 -1.64 10.59 -5.47
CA LYS A 83 -2.73 11.56 -5.63
C LYS A 83 -4.09 10.87 -5.60
N ILE A 84 -4.26 9.80 -6.37
CA ILE A 84 -5.50 9.00 -6.39
C ILE A 84 -5.79 8.43 -4.99
N ALA A 85 -4.76 7.95 -4.31
CA ALA A 85 -4.92 7.40 -2.96
C ALA A 85 -5.36 8.46 -1.95
N LEU A 86 -4.75 9.65 -2.00
CA LEU A 86 -5.11 10.81 -1.16
C LEU A 86 -6.53 11.30 -1.44
N GLU A 87 -6.91 11.40 -2.73
CA GLU A 87 -8.27 11.75 -3.13
C GLU A 87 -9.30 10.78 -2.53
N LYS A 88 -9.04 9.47 -2.62
CA LYS A 88 -9.92 8.46 -2.01
C LYS A 88 -9.94 8.57 -0.49
N ALA A 89 -8.79 8.76 0.17
CA ALA A 89 -8.74 8.89 1.62
C ALA A 89 -9.55 10.09 2.14
N ASN A 90 -9.52 11.21 1.41
CA ASN A 90 -10.27 12.43 1.78
C ASN A 90 -11.78 12.30 1.63
N LEU A 91 -12.26 11.32 0.85
CA LEU A 91 -13.69 11.05 0.67
C LEU A 91 -14.26 10.10 1.72
N LEU A 92 -13.41 9.45 2.52
CA LEU A 92 -13.86 8.53 3.55
C LEU A 92 -14.30 9.26 4.82
N PRO A 93 -15.26 8.70 5.58
CA PRO A 93 -15.63 9.24 6.88
C PRO A 93 -14.44 9.34 7.85
N ASN A 94 -14.52 10.30 8.76
CA ASN A 94 -13.52 10.48 9.82
C ASN A 94 -13.30 9.16 10.59
N GLY A 95 -12.03 8.75 10.69
CA GLY A 95 -11.61 7.54 11.40
C GLY A 95 -11.45 6.29 10.52
N GLU A 96 -11.92 6.32 9.27
CA GLU A 96 -11.59 5.25 8.32
C GLU A 96 -10.15 5.40 7.82
N THR A 97 -9.38 4.31 7.91
CA THR A 97 -8.01 4.27 7.41
C THR A 97 -8.00 3.67 6.02
N PHE A 98 -7.47 4.42 5.06
CA PHE A 98 -7.17 3.90 3.73
C PHE A 98 -5.67 3.92 3.44
N ILE A 99 -4.94 4.91 3.92
CA ILE A 99 -3.50 5.07 3.66
C ILE A 99 -2.69 4.60 4.87
N ILE A 100 -1.66 3.81 4.61
CA ILE A 100 -0.61 3.48 5.57
C ILE A 100 0.75 3.87 4.97
N PRO A 101 1.41 4.94 5.46
CA PRO A 101 2.79 5.23 5.08
C PRO A 101 3.73 4.17 5.67
N ALA A 102 4.53 3.52 4.82
CA ALA A 102 5.48 2.49 5.22
C ALA A 102 6.88 2.83 4.71
N ARG A 103 7.81 3.15 5.60
CA ARG A 103 9.19 3.48 5.23
C ARG A 103 10.01 2.22 5.03
N LEU A 104 10.57 2.09 3.83
CA LEU A 104 11.50 1.02 3.47
C LEU A 104 12.92 1.28 4.02
N GLU A 105 13.26 2.55 4.23
CA GLU A 105 14.55 3.00 4.77
C GLU A 105 14.39 4.26 5.62
N LYS A 106 15.50 4.75 6.17
CA LYS A 106 15.50 6.04 6.87
C LYS A 106 15.34 7.20 5.88
N CYS A 107 14.18 7.85 5.90
CA CYS A 107 13.85 8.99 5.05
C CYS A 107 12.78 9.90 5.68
N ASP A 108 12.60 11.07 5.10
CA ASP A 108 11.55 12.01 5.51
C ASP A 108 10.15 11.50 5.11
N THR A 109 9.11 12.10 5.69
CA THR A 109 7.72 11.84 5.28
C THR A 109 7.22 13.05 4.51
N PRO A 110 6.65 12.87 3.30
CA PRO A 110 6.03 13.97 2.56
C PRO A 110 4.97 14.68 3.42
N GLU A 111 4.85 16.00 3.28
CA GLU A 111 3.86 16.80 4.03
C GLU A 111 2.43 16.29 3.81
N SER A 112 2.13 15.85 2.58
CA SER A 112 0.86 15.23 2.19
C SER A 112 0.53 13.93 2.93
N LEU A 113 1.50 13.34 3.64
CA LEU A 113 1.33 12.12 4.44
C LEU A 113 1.58 12.37 5.94
N SER A 114 1.84 13.61 6.35
CA SER A 114 2.18 13.96 7.74
C SER A 114 1.07 13.66 8.74
N GLY A 115 -0.19 13.68 8.31
CA GLY A 115 -1.37 13.35 9.14
C GLY A 115 -1.56 11.87 9.43
N TRP A 116 -0.83 10.97 8.74
CA TRP A 116 -0.96 9.52 8.92
C TRP A 116 0.21 8.96 9.73
N HIS A 117 -0.13 8.12 10.72
CA HIS A 117 0.89 7.40 11.47
C HIS A 117 1.58 6.37 10.57
N ARG A 118 2.92 6.45 10.50
CA ARG A 118 3.74 5.59 9.64
C ARG A 118 4.19 4.32 10.35
N VAL A 119 4.69 3.37 9.57
CA VAL A 119 5.48 2.22 10.06
C VAL A 119 6.87 2.23 9.40
N ASP A 120 7.90 1.94 10.19
CA ASP A 120 9.28 1.81 9.71
C ASP A 120 9.59 0.31 9.52
N LEU A 121 9.66 -0.17 8.27
CA LEU A 121 9.79 -1.61 7.95
C LEU A 121 11.21 -2.16 8.14
N PHE A 122 12.21 -1.27 8.22
CA PHE A 122 13.60 -1.62 8.49
C PHE A 122 13.89 -1.82 9.99
N GLU A 123 12.90 -1.62 10.87
CA GLU A 123 12.99 -2.00 12.28
C GLU A 123 12.66 -3.48 12.47
N GLU A 124 13.22 -4.11 13.52
CA GLU A 124 13.03 -5.54 13.84
C GLU A 124 11.55 -5.98 13.88
N ASP A 125 10.67 -5.12 14.42
CA ASP A 125 9.23 -5.38 14.53
C ASP A 125 8.38 -4.65 13.49
N GLY A 126 8.98 -3.98 12.51
CA GLY A 126 8.28 -3.15 11.51
C GLY A 126 7.20 -3.94 10.76
N TYR A 127 7.57 -5.09 10.19
CA TYR A 127 6.63 -5.99 9.52
C TYR A 127 5.53 -6.50 10.46
N LYS A 128 5.86 -6.86 11.70
CA LYS A 128 4.86 -7.33 12.68
C LYS A 128 3.84 -6.23 13.00
N LYS A 129 4.29 -4.98 13.18
CA LYS A 129 3.44 -3.81 13.39
C LYS A 129 2.48 -3.60 12.22
N LEU A 130 2.99 -3.68 10.98
CA LEU A 130 2.18 -3.54 9.77
C LEU A 130 1.11 -4.63 9.68
N ILE A 131 1.48 -5.90 9.83
CA ILE A 131 0.53 -7.04 9.78
C ILE A 131 -0.52 -6.91 10.88
N ARG A 132 -0.13 -6.53 12.10
CA ARG A 132 -1.09 -6.29 13.20
C ARG A 132 -2.08 -5.18 12.85
N SER A 133 -1.64 -4.12 12.17
CA SER A 133 -2.53 -3.06 11.69
C SER A 133 -3.52 -3.60 10.66
N LEU A 134 -3.02 -4.28 9.62
CA LEU A 134 -3.84 -4.80 8.51
C LEU A 134 -4.90 -5.82 8.98
N ARG A 135 -4.59 -6.63 10.00
CA ARG A 135 -5.55 -7.59 10.58
C ARG A 135 -6.81 -6.94 11.16
N LYS A 136 -6.78 -5.65 11.52
CA LYS A 136 -7.97 -4.93 12.00
C LYS A 136 -9.04 -4.77 10.91
N TYR A 137 -8.63 -4.80 9.64
CA TYR A 137 -9.53 -4.60 8.50
C TYR A 137 -9.97 -5.93 7.85
N VAL A 138 -9.49 -7.06 8.38
CA VAL A 138 -10.01 -8.38 7.99
C VAL A 138 -11.42 -8.50 8.56
N ARG A 139 -12.42 -8.36 7.69
CA ARG A 139 -13.82 -8.50 8.09
C ARG A 139 -14.15 -9.97 8.33
N ALA A 140 -14.87 -10.24 9.42
CA ALA A 140 -15.70 -11.43 9.50
C ALA A 140 -17.00 -11.08 8.79
N ASP A 141 -17.43 -11.93 7.85
CA ASP A 141 -18.77 -11.82 7.25
C ASP A 141 -19.85 -12.12 8.30
#